data_AF-A0A7J6U0D1-F1
#
_entry.id   AF-A0A7J6U0D1-F1
#
_cell.length_a   1.000
_cell.length_b   1.000
_cell.length_c   1.000
_cell.angle_alpha   90.00
_cell.angle_beta   90.00
_cell.angle_gamma   90.00
#
_symmetry.space_group_name_H-M   'P 1'
#
loop_
_entity.id
_entity.type
_entity.pdbx_description
1 polymer ?
#
loop_
_entity_poly.entity_id
_entity_poly.type
_entity_poly.pdbx_seq_one_letter_code
_entity_poly.pdbx_strand_id
1 'polypeptide(L)'
;LDFQFDDEVKSLAVNVWSELISCARRANDTATVKDLLNSFIESMLKAMSQEDELELLEAESRGIANCIKNAGPGTLSEQTVSHIVEVCFNLLKESFNRRADATAEEESGECDEDEVDEIRNIKEMDECVRIAITEIGGALMREHKQLFVSTGGLQKSIELVQKLIDTRCMAQDRCLALYIACDFLECLGADSVQAWGIFMEPMIAAITDNNPSLRQAAAYGANVACNIPQFGDIAATAAAQLYRAMQRP
;
A
#
# COMPACT_ATOMS: atom_id res chain seq x y z
N LEU A 1 7.43 2.79 23.20
CA LEU A 1 7.69 4.09 22.56
C LEU A 1 6.70 5.12 23.11
N ASP A 2 6.64 5.25 24.44
CA ASP A 2 5.56 5.98 25.15
C ASP A 2 6.08 7.30 25.74
N PHE A 3 6.73 8.11 24.88
CA PHE A 3 7.25 9.43 25.21
C PHE A 3 6.82 10.37 24.10
N GLN A 4 6.29 11.56 24.45
CA GLN A 4 6.01 12.65 23.53
C GLN A 4 7.32 13.23 23.00
N PHE A 5 7.96 12.50 22.08
CA PHE A 5 9.04 13.03 21.28
C PHE A 5 8.48 13.80 20.09
N ASP A 6 9.28 14.73 19.58
CA ASP A 6 9.06 15.39 18.29
C ASP A 6 8.91 14.35 17.17
N ASP A 7 8.08 14.64 16.17
CA ASP A 7 7.77 13.68 15.11
C ASP A 7 8.99 13.32 14.26
N GLU A 8 10.00 14.20 14.17
CA GLU A 8 11.30 13.90 13.56
C GLU A 8 12.02 12.77 14.31
N VAL A 9 11.95 12.79 15.65
CA VAL A 9 12.59 11.75 16.50
C VAL A 9 11.86 10.42 16.36
N LYS A 10 10.53 10.43 16.26
CA LYS A 10 9.75 9.20 16.04
C LYS A 10 10.04 8.60 14.66
N SER A 11 10.05 9.43 13.62
CA SER A 11 10.41 9.01 12.26
C SER A 11 11.83 8.46 12.17
N LEU A 12 12.80 9.11 12.83
CA LEU A 12 14.17 8.62 12.91
C LEU A 12 14.25 7.27 13.66
N ALA A 13 13.50 7.12 14.76
CA ALA A 13 13.47 5.88 15.52
C ALA A 13 12.98 4.72 14.65
N VAL A 14 11.92 4.91 13.86
CA VAL A 14 11.39 3.93 12.91
C VAL A 14 12.47 3.46 11.91
N ASN A 15 13.23 4.40 11.34
CA ASN A 15 14.32 4.07 10.42
C ASN A 15 15.45 3.28 11.09
N VAL A 16 15.80 3.63 12.32
CA VAL A 16 16.82 2.91 13.10
C VAL A 16 16.43 1.45 13.32
N TRP A 17 15.17 1.16 13.64
CA TRP A 17 14.68 -0.22 13.80
C TRP A 17 14.89 -1.06 12.53
N SER A 18 14.55 -0.50 11.38
CA SER A 18 14.73 -1.14 10.08
C SER A 18 16.21 -1.49 9.81
N GLU A 19 17.13 -0.58 10.11
CA GLU A 19 18.57 -0.80 9.94
C GLU A 19 19.14 -1.81 10.93
N LEU A 20 18.68 -1.82 12.18
CA LEU A 20 19.07 -2.82 13.18
C LEU A 20 18.67 -4.24 12.76
N ILE A 21 17.45 -4.39 12.24
CA ILE A 21 16.95 -5.67 11.68
C ILE A 21 17.82 -6.10 10.49
N SER A 22 18.14 -5.17 9.58
CA SER A 22 19.02 -5.42 8.44
C SER A 22 20.42 -5.90 8.88
N CYS A 23 20.99 -5.27 9.90
CA CYS A 23 22.28 -5.65 10.48
C CYS A 23 22.24 -7.07 11.08
N ALA A 24 21.23 -7.38 11.88
CA ALA A 24 21.05 -8.71 12.48
C ALA A 24 20.86 -9.79 11.39
N ARG A 25 20.08 -9.50 10.34
CA ARG A 25 19.91 -10.42 9.20
C ARG A 25 21.22 -10.68 8.47
N ARG A 26 22.02 -9.64 8.21
CA ARG A 26 23.35 -9.78 7.57
C ARG A 26 24.33 -10.57 8.43
N ALA A 27 24.17 -10.53 9.75
CA ALA A 27 24.94 -11.34 10.69
C ALA A 27 24.43 -12.80 10.80
N ASN A 28 23.35 -13.16 10.09
CA ASN A 28 22.64 -14.43 10.21
C ASN A 28 22.11 -14.72 11.63
N ASP A 29 21.79 -13.67 12.41
CA ASP A 29 21.20 -13.80 13.73
C ASP A 29 19.66 -13.78 13.65
N THR A 30 19.10 -14.94 13.30
CA THR A 30 17.65 -15.07 13.11
C THR A 30 16.86 -14.85 14.40
N ALA A 31 17.42 -15.13 15.57
CA ALA A 31 16.74 -14.92 16.85
C ALA A 31 16.56 -13.42 17.09
N THR A 32 17.65 -12.65 16.97
CA THR A 32 17.62 -11.19 17.11
C THR A 32 16.72 -10.53 16.07
N VAL A 33 16.74 -10.99 14.81
CA VAL A 33 15.81 -10.48 13.77
C VAL A 33 14.36 -10.64 14.20
N LYS A 34 13.97 -11.83 14.69
CA LYS A 34 12.61 -12.10 15.13
C LYS A 34 12.23 -11.27 16.34
N ASP A 35 13.11 -11.18 17.33
CA ASP A 35 12.83 -10.45 18.57
C ASP A 35 12.67 -8.95 18.30
N LEU A 36 13.55 -8.36 17.48
CA LEU A 36 13.47 -6.96 17.07
C LEU A 36 12.18 -6.69 16.28
N LEU A 37 11.89 -7.51 15.27
CA LEU A 37 10.71 -7.31 14.41
C LEU A 37 9.41 -7.43 15.20
N ASN A 38 9.24 -8.49 16.00
CA ASN A 38 8.00 -8.71 16.74
C ASN A 38 7.79 -7.61 17.79
N SER A 39 8.86 -7.20 18.50
CA SER A 39 8.79 -6.10 19.47
C SER A 39 8.41 -4.77 18.80
N PHE A 40 8.99 -4.49 17.63
CA PHE A 40 8.67 -3.30 16.86
C PHE A 40 7.21 -3.31 16.38
N ILE A 41 6.76 -4.38 15.72
CA ILE A 41 5.40 -4.49 15.20
C ILE A 41 4.36 -4.37 16.30
N GLU A 42 4.55 -5.06 17.44
CA GLU A 42 3.60 -4.97 18.56
C GLU A 42 3.44 -3.53 19.06
N SER A 43 4.55 -2.79 19.21
CA SER A 43 4.50 -1.40 19.65
C SER A 43 3.90 -0.48 18.59
N MET A 44 4.19 -0.70 17.31
CA MET A 44 3.74 0.19 16.23
C MET A 44 2.28 0.00 15.88
N LEU A 45 1.77 -1.24 15.83
CA LEU A 45 0.34 -1.47 15.59
C LEU A 45 -0.54 -0.81 16.65
N LYS A 46 -0.07 -0.79 17.90
CA LYS A 46 -0.75 -0.08 18.99
C LYS A 46 -0.70 1.44 18.79
N ALA A 47 0.47 1.99 18.44
CA ALA A 47 0.66 3.42 18.22
C ALA A 47 -0.22 3.93 17.05
N MET A 48 -0.13 3.27 15.90
CA MET A 48 -0.88 3.62 14.69
C MET A 48 -2.40 3.60 14.91
N SER A 49 -2.92 2.71 15.75
CA SER A 49 -4.36 2.62 16.04
C SER A 49 -4.88 3.77 16.91
N GLN A 50 -3.99 4.65 17.40
CA GLN A 50 -4.29 5.78 18.27
C GLN A 50 -3.70 7.09 17.72
N GLU A 51 -3.17 7.06 16.50
CA GLU A 51 -2.46 8.18 15.90
C GLU A 51 -3.41 9.05 15.08
N ASP A 52 -3.45 10.34 15.42
CA ASP A 52 -4.26 11.36 14.74
C ASP A 52 -3.41 12.18 13.77
N GLU A 53 -2.08 12.23 13.96
CA GLU A 53 -1.15 12.94 13.08
C GLU A 53 -0.84 12.11 11.82
N LEU A 54 -1.33 12.58 10.67
CA LEU A 54 -1.25 11.83 9.42
C LEU A 54 0.19 11.67 8.93
N GLU A 55 1.06 12.67 9.13
CA GLU A 55 2.47 12.59 8.75
C GLU A 55 3.19 11.48 9.53
N LEU A 56 2.88 11.35 10.82
CA LEU A 56 3.46 10.33 11.66
C LEU A 56 2.89 8.95 11.33
N LEU A 57 1.58 8.83 11.12
CA LEU A 57 0.94 7.58 10.72
C LEU A 57 1.50 7.06 9.38
N GLU A 58 1.83 7.97 8.45
CA GLU A 58 2.51 7.65 7.19
C GLU A 58 3.90 7.05 7.45
N ALA A 59 4.71 7.73 8.27
CA ALA A 59 6.06 7.30 8.60
C ALA A 59 6.09 5.95 9.34
N GLU A 60 5.19 5.75 10.31
CA GLU A 60 5.03 4.49 11.03
C GLU A 60 4.62 3.34 10.08
N SER A 61 3.67 3.60 9.17
CA SER A 61 3.22 2.64 8.18
C SER A 61 4.36 2.18 7.26
N ARG A 62 5.13 3.12 6.71
CA ARG A 62 6.34 2.79 5.90
C ARG A 62 7.38 2.06 6.74
N GLY A 63 7.52 2.44 8.00
CA GLY A 63 8.37 1.80 8.98
C GLY A 63 8.14 0.31 9.11
N ILE A 64 6.87 -0.07 9.33
CA ILE A 64 6.45 -1.47 9.38
C ILE A 64 6.80 -2.18 8.07
N ALA A 65 6.43 -1.61 6.93
CA ALA A 65 6.70 -2.21 5.62
C ALA A 65 8.20 -2.48 5.41
N ASN A 66 9.05 -1.51 5.76
CA ASN A 66 10.51 -1.62 5.64
C ASN A 66 11.09 -2.64 6.60
N CYS A 67 10.64 -2.68 7.86
CA CYS A 67 11.08 -3.67 8.84
C CYS A 67 10.73 -5.10 8.41
N ILE A 68 9.54 -5.32 7.84
CA ILE A 68 9.13 -6.63 7.31
C ILE A 68 10.04 -7.06 6.15
N LYS A 69 10.24 -6.17 5.15
CA LYS A 69 11.15 -6.43 4.01
C LYS A 69 12.57 -6.75 4.46
N ASN A 70 13.09 -5.97 5.41
CA ASN A 70 14.45 -6.15 5.94
C ASN A 70 14.58 -7.40 6.80
N ALA A 71 13.55 -7.84 7.52
CA ALA A 71 13.57 -9.07 8.27
C ALA A 71 13.54 -10.31 7.36
N GLY A 72 12.73 -10.25 6.30
CA GLY A 72 12.61 -11.32 5.31
C GLY A 72 11.70 -12.47 5.75
N PRO A 73 11.68 -13.58 4.99
CA PRO A 73 10.66 -14.60 5.12
C PRO A 73 10.78 -15.42 6.42
N GLY A 74 9.65 -15.93 6.91
CA GLY A 74 9.60 -16.83 8.08
C GLY A 74 9.92 -16.17 9.44
N THR A 75 9.94 -14.85 9.49
CA THR A 75 10.16 -14.03 10.70
C THR A 75 8.88 -13.70 11.47
N LEU A 76 7.72 -13.73 10.82
CA LEU A 76 6.40 -13.49 11.42
C LEU A 76 5.58 -14.75 11.62
N SER A 77 4.73 -14.74 12.64
CA SER A 77 3.73 -15.77 12.91
C SER A 77 2.41 -15.49 12.19
N GLU A 78 1.56 -16.50 12.03
CA GLU A 78 0.20 -16.35 11.47
C GLU A 78 -0.64 -15.34 12.28
N GLN A 79 -0.56 -15.40 13.62
CA GLN A 79 -1.27 -14.48 14.49
C GLN A 79 -0.81 -13.03 14.29
N THR A 80 0.51 -12.81 14.17
CA THR A 80 1.07 -11.49 13.92
C THR A 80 0.63 -10.96 12.56
N VAL A 81 0.70 -11.78 11.51
CA VAL A 81 0.25 -11.39 10.15
C VAL A 81 -1.25 -11.08 10.13
N SER A 82 -2.07 -11.88 10.81
CA SER A 82 -3.51 -11.63 10.91
C SER A 82 -3.80 -10.29 11.59
N HIS A 83 -3.08 -9.96 12.67
CA HIS A 83 -3.27 -8.71 13.38
C HIS A 83 -2.81 -7.50 12.54
N ILE A 84 -1.68 -7.59 11.83
CA ILE A 84 -1.25 -6.54 10.90
C ILE A 84 -2.31 -6.28 9.83
N VAL A 85 -2.84 -7.34 9.21
CA VAL A 85 -3.89 -7.23 8.19
C VAL A 85 -5.13 -6.54 8.78
N GLU A 86 -5.59 -6.96 9.95
CA GLU A 86 -6.74 -6.34 10.62
C GLU A 86 -6.55 -4.83 10.85
N VAL A 87 -5.43 -4.44 11.44
CA VAL A 87 -5.11 -3.03 11.72
C VAL A 87 -5.02 -2.22 10.42
N CYS A 88 -4.31 -2.72 9.40
CA CYS A 88 -4.19 -2.03 8.11
C CYS A 88 -5.56 -1.75 7.47
N PHE A 89 -6.47 -2.74 7.46
CA PHE A 89 -7.80 -2.55 6.87
C PHE A 89 -8.71 -1.65 7.71
N ASN A 90 -8.53 -1.62 9.04
CA ASN A 90 -9.23 -0.66 9.90
C ASN A 90 -8.77 0.78 9.61
N LEU A 91 -7.46 1.02 9.53
CA LEU A 91 -6.90 2.34 9.20
C LEU A 91 -7.30 2.82 7.79
N LEU A 92 -7.33 1.92 6.80
CA LEU A 92 -7.85 2.23 5.47
C LEU A 92 -9.32 2.62 5.51
N LYS A 93 -10.14 1.93 6.33
CA LYS A 93 -11.56 2.28 6.51
C LYS A 93 -11.71 3.66 7.15
N GLU A 94 -10.91 3.98 8.15
CA GLU A 94 -10.90 5.30 8.80
C GLU A 94 -10.49 6.40 7.82
N SER A 95 -9.46 6.17 7.00
CA SER A 95 -9.09 7.08 5.92
C SER A 95 -10.23 7.33 4.93
N PHE A 96 -10.96 6.29 4.51
CA PHE A 96 -12.13 6.49 3.64
C PHE A 96 -13.23 7.31 4.30
N ASN A 97 -13.46 7.16 5.61
CA ASN A 97 -14.45 7.96 6.33
C ASN A 97 -13.99 9.42 6.42
N ARG A 98 -12.76 9.66 6.87
CA ARG A 98 -12.16 11.00 6.97
C ARG A 98 -12.23 11.76 5.65
N ARG A 99 -11.94 11.08 4.54
CA ARG A 99 -12.06 11.67 3.20
C ARG A 99 -13.50 11.99 2.80
N ALA A 100 -14.45 11.13 3.15
CA ALA A 100 -15.87 11.37 2.89
C ALA A 100 -16.36 12.58 3.68
N ASP A 101 -15.98 12.69 4.95
CA ASP A 101 -16.31 13.81 5.82
C ASP A 101 -15.69 15.11 5.28
N ALA A 102 -14.40 15.11 4.95
CA ALA A 102 -13.70 16.25 4.36
C ALA A 102 -14.26 16.66 2.98
N THR A 103 -14.88 15.73 2.24
CA THR A 103 -15.56 16.06 0.97
C THR A 103 -16.93 16.69 1.23
N ALA A 104 -17.68 16.16 2.20
CA ALA A 104 -18.97 16.74 2.59
C ALA A 104 -18.82 18.14 3.18
N GLU A 105 -17.75 18.38 3.94
CA GLU A 105 -17.41 19.68 4.50
C GLU A 105 -17.08 20.70 3.40
N GLU A 106 -16.19 20.36 2.46
CA GLU A 106 -15.86 21.22 1.30
C GLU A 106 -17.10 21.52 0.44
N GLU A 107 -17.99 20.54 0.24
CA GLU A 107 -19.21 20.69 -0.56
C GLU A 107 -20.34 21.47 0.15
N SER A 108 -20.24 21.69 1.46
CA SER A 108 -21.23 22.46 2.23
C SER A 108 -21.33 23.92 1.78
N GLY A 109 -20.23 24.46 1.24
CA GLY A 109 -20.09 25.87 0.90
C GLY A 109 -19.99 26.80 2.12
N GLU A 110 -19.79 26.25 3.32
CA GLU A 110 -19.60 26.99 4.56
C GLU A 110 -18.13 27.36 4.82
N CYS A 111 -17.20 26.68 4.13
CA CYS A 111 -15.77 26.88 4.30
C CYS A 111 -15.25 28.17 3.66
N ASP A 112 -14.36 28.88 4.36
CA ASP A 112 -13.56 29.94 3.75
C ASP A 112 -12.35 29.40 2.96
N GLU A 113 -11.54 30.30 2.38
CA GLU A 113 -10.41 29.91 1.53
C GLU A 113 -9.32 29.17 2.33
N ASP A 114 -9.08 29.58 3.58
CA ASP A 114 -8.06 28.97 4.44
C ASP A 114 -8.51 27.56 4.87
N GLU A 115 -9.80 27.39 5.23
CA GLU A 115 -10.39 26.10 5.58
C GLU A 115 -10.39 25.11 4.40
N VAL A 116 -10.67 25.58 3.18
CA VAL A 116 -10.59 24.75 1.96
C VAL A 116 -9.16 24.27 1.71
N ASP A 117 -8.16 25.12 1.92
CA ASP A 117 -6.77 24.73 1.74
C ASP A 117 -6.30 23.76 2.82
N GLU A 118 -6.76 23.89 4.07
CA GLU A 118 -6.54 22.90 5.13
C GLU A 118 -7.16 21.53 4.77
N ILE A 119 -8.40 21.51 4.28
CA ILE A 119 -9.07 20.29 3.82
C ILE A 119 -8.29 19.61 2.69
N ARG A 120 -7.75 20.38 1.74
CA ARG A 120 -6.92 19.86 0.65
C ARG A 120 -5.64 19.22 1.19
N ASN A 121 -4.93 19.91 2.08
CA ASN A 121 -3.71 19.38 2.71
C ASN A 121 -3.98 18.06 3.45
N ILE A 122 -5.10 17.98 4.19
CA ILE A 122 -5.52 16.75 4.87
C ILE A 122 -5.78 15.64 3.85
N LYS A 123 -6.51 15.91 2.75
CA LYS A 123 -6.80 14.91 1.70
C LYS A 123 -5.54 14.38 1.01
N GLU A 124 -4.57 15.26 0.78
CA GLU A 124 -3.26 14.91 0.18
C GLU A 124 -2.42 14.05 1.13
N MET A 125 -2.30 14.45 2.40
CA MET A 125 -1.54 13.66 3.38
C MET A 125 -2.20 12.31 3.65
N ASP A 126 -3.52 12.28 3.72
CA ASP A 126 -4.31 11.06 3.87
C ASP A 126 -4.14 10.10 2.67
N GLU A 127 -3.86 10.62 1.46
CA GLU A 127 -3.47 9.79 0.32
C GLU A 127 -2.11 9.12 0.54
N CYS A 128 -1.12 9.87 1.03
CA CYS A 128 0.19 9.32 1.37
C CYS A 128 0.07 8.20 2.43
N VAL A 129 -0.74 8.41 3.47
CA VAL A 129 -1.03 7.41 4.51
C VAL A 129 -1.59 6.12 3.89
N ARG A 130 -2.60 6.20 3.02
CA ARG A 130 -3.16 4.98 2.39
C ARG A 130 -2.13 4.24 1.55
N ILE A 131 -1.30 4.97 0.80
CA ILE A 131 -0.21 4.35 0.03
C ILE A 131 0.73 3.61 0.98
N ALA A 132 1.20 4.26 2.05
CA ALA A 132 2.08 3.67 3.05
C ALA A 132 1.47 2.43 3.73
N ILE A 133 0.17 2.45 4.06
CA ILE A 133 -0.53 1.28 4.61
C ILE A 133 -0.55 0.13 3.59
N THR A 134 -0.83 0.41 2.31
CA THR A 134 -0.82 -0.64 1.28
C THR A 134 0.57 -1.23 1.03
N GLU A 135 1.64 -0.48 1.24
CA GLU A 135 3.02 -0.99 1.18
C GLU A 135 3.31 -2.05 2.25
N ILE A 136 2.62 -2.02 3.39
CA ILE A 136 2.66 -3.11 4.39
C ILE A 136 2.09 -4.40 3.79
N GLY A 137 0.96 -4.29 3.09
CA GLY A 137 0.38 -5.39 2.33
C GLY A 137 1.35 -5.97 1.30
N GLY A 138 1.99 -5.11 0.50
CA GLY A 138 3.03 -5.52 -0.45
C GLY A 138 4.22 -6.21 0.22
N ALA A 139 4.67 -5.70 1.38
CA ALA A 139 5.74 -6.33 2.18
C ALA A 139 5.35 -7.74 2.66
N LEU A 140 4.12 -7.90 3.16
CA LEU A 140 3.59 -9.20 3.58
C LEU A 140 3.44 -10.17 2.41
N MET A 141 2.97 -9.71 1.24
CA MET A 141 2.88 -10.54 0.05
C MET A 141 4.25 -11.04 -0.41
N ARG A 142 5.28 -10.18 -0.31
CA ARG A 142 6.65 -10.52 -0.72
C ARG A 142 7.30 -11.52 0.24
N GLU A 143 7.29 -11.22 1.53
CA GLU A 143 8.08 -11.99 2.51
C GLU A 143 7.27 -13.12 3.19
N HIS A 144 5.95 -13.00 3.23
CA HIS A 144 5.05 -13.89 3.98
C HIS A 144 3.83 -14.35 3.17
N LYS A 145 4.01 -14.55 1.86
CA LYS A 145 2.95 -14.90 0.89
C LYS A 145 1.90 -15.88 1.42
N GLN A 146 2.32 -17.05 1.92
CA GLN A 146 1.39 -18.09 2.37
C GLN A 146 0.53 -17.62 3.56
N LEU A 147 1.13 -16.90 4.51
CA LEU A 147 0.43 -16.36 5.66
C LEU A 147 -0.53 -15.25 5.23
N PHE A 148 -0.11 -14.35 4.34
CA PHE A 148 -0.97 -13.28 3.84
C PHE A 148 -2.24 -13.83 3.14
N VAL A 149 -2.09 -14.96 2.43
CA VAL A 149 -3.23 -15.66 1.82
C VAL A 149 -4.09 -16.34 2.89
N SER A 150 -3.51 -17.10 3.81
CA SER A 150 -4.26 -17.88 4.79
C SER A 150 -5.00 -17.02 5.82
N THR A 151 -4.49 -15.83 6.15
CA THR A 151 -5.14 -14.88 7.06
C THR A 151 -6.24 -14.04 6.39
N GLY A 152 -6.50 -14.26 5.09
CA GLY A 152 -7.52 -13.52 4.33
C GLY A 152 -7.07 -12.14 3.85
N GLY A 153 -5.79 -11.79 4.00
CA GLY A 153 -5.22 -10.54 3.49
C GLY A 153 -5.45 -10.38 1.99
N LEU A 154 -5.20 -11.45 1.21
CA LEU A 154 -5.42 -11.42 -0.24
C LEU A 154 -6.88 -11.11 -0.60
N GLN A 155 -7.84 -11.80 0.01
CA GLN A 155 -9.25 -11.61 -0.30
C GLN A 155 -9.72 -10.17 0.02
N LYS A 156 -9.32 -9.63 1.17
CA LYS A 156 -9.60 -8.24 1.54
C LYS A 156 -8.97 -7.23 0.57
N SER A 157 -7.74 -7.48 0.12
CA SER A 157 -7.08 -6.62 -0.87
C SER A 157 -7.76 -6.69 -2.24
N ILE A 158 -8.27 -7.86 -2.65
CA ILE A 158 -9.04 -8.02 -3.89
C ILE A 158 -10.32 -7.19 -3.84
N GLU A 159 -11.07 -7.26 -2.73
CA GLU A 159 -12.28 -6.46 -2.51
C GLU A 159 -11.99 -4.96 -2.54
N LEU A 160 -10.87 -4.54 -1.95
CA LEU A 160 -10.41 -3.16 -1.98
C LEU A 160 -10.10 -2.69 -3.42
N VAL A 161 -9.34 -3.48 -4.18
CA VAL A 161 -9.06 -3.17 -5.61
C VAL A 161 -10.36 -3.07 -6.40
N GLN A 162 -11.30 -4.00 -6.20
CA GLN A 162 -12.59 -3.97 -6.89
C GLN A 162 -13.38 -2.70 -6.60
N LYS A 163 -13.34 -2.19 -5.38
CA LYS A 163 -14.02 -0.95 -5.00
C LYS A 163 -13.41 0.29 -5.68
N LEU A 164 -12.10 0.31 -5.90
CA LEU A 164 -11.34 1.51 -6.24
C LEU A 164 -10.95 1.62 -7.73
N ILE A 165 -10.93 0.51 -8.46
CA ILE A 165 -10.39 0.46 -9.84
C ILE A 165 -11.34 1.05 -10.90
N ASP A 166 -12.63 1.24 -10.56
CA ASP A 166 -13.65 1.72 -11.49
C ASP A 166 -13.32 3.12 -12.05
N THR A 167 -13.56 3.34 -13.34
CA THR A 167 -13.29 4.63 -14.00
C THR A 167 -14.08 5.82 -13.44
N ARG A 168 -15.15 5.56 -12.68
CA ARG A 168 -15.95 6.58 -11.98
C ARG A 168 -15.29 7.03 -10.67
N CYS A 169 -14.36 6.24 -10.12
CA CYS A 169 -13.60 6.63 -8.94
C CYS A 169 -12.58 7.72 -9.27
N MET A 170 -12.17 8.45 -8.24
CA MET A 170 -11.14 9.47 -8.35
C MET A 170 -9.80 8.85 -8.80
N ALA A 171 -8.97 9.64 -9.48
CA ALA A 171 -7.69 9.14 -10.00
C ALA A 171 -6.79 8.56 -8.89
N GLN A 172 -6.80 9.15 -7.70
CA GLN A 172 -6.03 8.73 -6.53
C GLN A 172 -6.43 7.32 -6.05
N ASP A 173 -7.74 7.05 -5.99
CA ASP A 173 -8.27 5.74 -5.62
C ASP A 173 -7.89 4.68 -6.66
N ARG A 174 -8.03 5.03 -7.95
CA ARG A 174 -7.61 4.17 -9.06
C ARG A 174 -6.09 3.90 -9.03
N CYS A 175 -5.27 4.90 -8.67
CA CYS A 175 -3.83 4.72 -8.49
C CYS A 175 -3.55 3.72 -7.36
N LEU A 176 -4.19 3.88 -6.21
CA LEU A 176 -4.04 2.96 -5.07
C LEU A 176 -4.43 1.52 -5.47
N ALA A 177 -5.53 1.36 -6.21
CA ALA A 177 -5.95 0.06 -6.75
C ALA A 177 -4.89 -0.55 -7.68
N LEU A 178 -4.29 0.26 -8.56
CA LEU A 178 -3.23 -0.20 -9.47
C LEU A 178 -1.93 -0.53 -8.71
N TYR A 179 -1.57 0.19 -7.65
CA TYR A 179 -0.40 -0.12 -6.83
C TYR A 179 -0.56 -1.49 -6.14
N ILE A 180 -1.72 -1.76 -5.53
CA ILE A 180 -2.03 -3.07 -4.95
C ILE A 180 -2.03 -4.16 -6.04
N ALA A 181 -2.60 -3.88 -7.22
CA ALA A 181 -2.58 -4.82 -8.33
C ALA A 181 -1.15 -5.11 -8.83
N CYS A 182 -0.26 -4.11 -8.84
CA CYS A 182 1.15 -4.31 -9.14
C CYS A 182 1.82 -5.23 -8.11
N ASP A 183 1.52 -5.06 -6.82
CA ASP A 183 2.02 -5.96 -5.77
C ASP A 183 1.50 -7.39 -5.94
N PHE A 184 0.23 -7.57 -6.34
CA PHE A 184 -0.29 -8.90 -6.68
C PHE A 184 0.55 -9.55 -7.79
N LEU A 185 0.82 -8.82 -8.86
CA LEU A 185 1.58 -9.34 -10.00
C LEU A 185 3.03 -9.65 -9.61
N GLU A 186 3.69 -8.74 -8.89
CA GLU A 186 5.11 -8.85 -8.54
C GLU A 186 5.36 -9.91 -7.46
N CYS A 187 4.55 -9.91 -6.40
CA CYS A 187 4.80 -10.72 -5.23
C CYS A 187 4.09 -12.09 -5.29
N LEU A 188 2.92 -12.17 -5.93
CA LEU A 188 2.15 -13.41 -5.97
C LEU A 188 2.31 -14.18 -7.28
N GLY A 189 2.68 -13.52 -8.38
CA GLY A 189 2.88 -14.16 -9.68
C GLY A 189 1.61 -14.87 -10.16
N ALA A 190 1.71 -16.16 -10.48
CA ALA A 190 0.58 -16.96 -10.97
C ALA A 190 -0.62 -17.01 -10.00
N ASP A 191 -0.39 -16.88 -8.69
CA ASP A 191 -1.49 -16.88 -7.70
C ASP A 191 -2.34 -15.61 -7.78
N SER A 192 -1.84 -14.54 -8.42
CA SER A 192 -2.63 -13.32 -8.65
C SER A 192 -3.73 -13.48 -9.70
N VAL A 193 -3.68 -14.53 -10.54
CA VAL A 193 -4.60 -14.74 -11.67
C VAL A 193 -6.06 -14.78 -11.22
N GLN A 194 -6.34 -15.27 -10.01
CA GLN A 194 -7.68 -15.27 -9.43
C GLN A 194 -8.31 -13.86 -9.30
N ALA A 195 -7.48 -12.81 -9.23
CA ALA A 195 -7.91 -11.42 -9.12
C ALA A 195 -7.92 -10.68 -10.47
N TRP A 196 -7.37 -11.26 -11.54
CA TRP A 196 -7.18 -10.55 -12.82
C TRP A 196 -8.48 -10.10 -13.47
N GLY A 197 -9.57 -10.87 -13.29
CA GLY A 197 -10.89 -10.49 -13.79
C GLY A 197 -11.41 -9.16 -13.25
N ILE A 198 -10.81 -8.62 -12.20
CA ILE A 198 -11.17 -7.33 -11.59
C ILE A 198 -10.35 -6.19 -12.16
N PHE A 199 -9.02 -6.35 -12.30
CA PHE A 199 -8.13 -5.22 -12.54
C PHE A 199 -7.40 -5.26 -13.88
N MET A 200 -7.33 -6.39 -14.57
CA MET A 200 -6.41 -6.53 -15.71
C MET A 200 -6.85 -5.66 -16.90
N GLU A 201 -8.12 -5.69 -17.27
CA GLU A 201 -8.66 -4.81 -18.32
C GLU A 201 -8.55 -3.32 -17.93
N PRO A 202 -8.99 -2.87 -16.74
CA PRO A 202 -8.79 -1.50 -16.29
C PRO A 202 -7.32 -1.06 -16.29
N MET A 203 -6.39 -1.93 -15.89
CA MET A 203 -4.95 -1.67 -15.90
C MET A 203 -4.45 -1.41 -17.32
N ILE A 204 -4.76 -2.28 -18.28
CA ILE A 204 -4.32 -2.07 -19.67
C ILE A 204 -4.95 -0.82 -20.29
N ALA A 205 -6.22 -0.52 -19.98
CA ALA A 205 -6.85 0.72 -20.43
C ALA A 205 -6.14 1.97 -19.86
N ALA A 206 -5.74 1.92 -18.59
CA ALA A 206 -5.09 3.01 -17.87
C ALA A 206 -3.67 3.36 -18.39
N ILE A 207 -3.03 2.51 -19.19
CA ILE A 207 -1.74 2.82 -19.86
C ILE A 207 -1.81 4.12 -20.68
N THR A 208 -2.99 4.43 -21.21
CA THR A 208 -3.25 5.66 -21.98
C THR A 208 -4.12 6.67 -21.25
N ASP A 209 -4.26 6.57 -19.93
CA ASP A 209 -5.03 7.53 -19.13
C ASP A 209 -4.47 8.96 -19.25
N ASN A 210 -5.28 9.98 -19.04
CA ASN A 210 -4.81 11.38 -19.02
C ASN A 210 -3.97 11.67 -17.76
N ASN A 211 -4.27 11.00 -16.65
CA ASN A 211 -3.48 11.13 -15.43
C ASN A 211 -2.13 10.38 -15.57
N PRO A 212 -0.98 11.06 -15.33
CA PRO A 212 0.34 10.45 -15.49
C PRO A 212 0.63 9.31 -14.49
N SER A 213 0.17 9.43 -13.24
CA SER A 213 0.38 8.41 -12.21
C SER A 213 -0.33 7.11 -12.56
N LEU A 214 -1.57 7.20 -13.07
CA LEU A 214 -2.30 6.04 -13.58
C LEU A 214 -1.58 5.36 -14.74
N ARG A 215 -1.05 6.14 -15.70
CA ARG A 215 -0.25 5.58 -16.80
C ARG A 215 0.99 4.87 -16.30
N GLN A 216 1.72 5.47 -15.36
CA GLN A 216 2.93 4.89 -14.80
C GLN A 216 2.63 3.57 -14.10
N ALA A 217 1.64 3.54 -13.21
CA ALA A 217 1.23 2.35 -12.49
C ALA A 217 0.78 1.23 -13.44
N ALA A 218 -0.06 1.58 -14.42
CA ALA A 218 -0.56 0.66 -15.42
C ALA A 218 0.55 0.06 -16.31
N ALA A 219 1.47 0.90 -16.79
CA ALA A 219 2.58 0.46 -17.63
C ALA A 219 3.54 -0.43 -16.83
N TYR A 220 3.83 -0.10 -15.56
CA TYR A 220 4.61 -0.93 -14.67
C TYR A 220 3.94 -2.29 -14.45
N GLY A 221 2.65 -2.31 -14.09
CA GLY A 221 1.88 -3.53 -13.89
C GLY A 221 1.88 -4.43 -15.13
N ALA A 222 1.65 -3.87 -16.33
CA ALA A 222 1.73 -4.62 -17.58
C ALA A 222 3.12 -5.23 -17.84
N ASN A 223 4.20 -4.48 -17.53
CA ASN A 223 5.56 -4.98 -17.63
C ASN A 223 5.84 -6.11 -16.63
N VAL A 224 5.35 -6.02 -15.39
CA VAL A 224 5.51 -7.10 -14.42
C VAL A 224 4.71 -8.33 -14.84
N ALA A 225 3.47 -8.13 -15.28
CA ALA A 225 2.55 -9.19 -15.69
C ALA A 225 3.08 -10.00 -16.89
N CYS A 226 3.93 -9.44 -17.75
CA CYS A 226 4.48 -10.16 -18.90
C CYS A 226 5.28 -11.42 -18.53
N ASN A 227 5.75 -11.52 -17.27
CA ASN A 227 6.43 -12.70 -16.75
C ASN A 227 5.47 -13.83 -16.32
N ILE A 228 4.15 -13.59 -16.36
CA ILE A 228 3.11 -14.53 -15.95
C ILE A 228 2.47 -15.11 -17.22
N PRO A 229 2.50 -16.45 -17.45
CA PRO A 229 2.08 -17.07 -18.71
C PRO A 229 0.67 -16.66 -19.19
N GLN A 230 -0.27 -16.49 -18.27
CA GLN A 230 -1.65 -16.09 -18.55
C GLN A 230 -1.75 -14.70 -19.19
N PHE A 231 -0.73 -13.85 -19.06
CA PHE A 231 -0.71 -12.53 -19.69
C PHE A 231 -0.63 -12.62 -21.22
N GLY A 232 -0.21 -13.76 -21.77
CA GLY A 232 -0.14 -14.01 -23.21
C GLY A 232 -1.43 -13.68 -23.96
N ASP A 233 -2.59 -13.88 -23.33
CA ASP A 233 -3.91 -13.61 -23.92
C ASP A 233 -4.16 -12.12 -24.18
N ILE A 234 -3.48 -11.23 -23.43
CA ILE A 234 -3.70 -9.78 -23.48
C ILE A 234 -2.45 -9.02 -23.98
N ALA A 235 -1.30 -9.69 -24.08
CA ALA A 235 0.00 -9.09 -24.35
C ALA A 235 0.01 -8.21 -25.61
N ALA A 236 -0.66 -8.63 -26.68
CA ALA A 236 -0.76 -7.84 -27.91
C ALA A 236 -1.50 -6.50 -27.70
N THR A 237 -2.59 -6.52 -26.94
CA THR A 237 -3.34 -5.32 -26.57
C THR A 237 -2.50 -4.40 -25.69
N ALA A 238 -1.82 -4.96 -24.68
CA ALA A 238 -0.94 -4.19 -23.79
C ALA A 238 0.19 -3.50 -24.58
N ALA A 239 0.86 -4.23 -25.48
CA ALA A 239 1.93 -3.70 -26.32
C ALA A 239 1.44 -2.54 -27.22
N ALA A 240 0.24 -2.67 -27.80
CA ALA A 240 -0.35 -1.61 -28.61
C ALA A 240 -0.65 -0.35 -27.78
N GLN A 241 -1.13 -0.48 -26.55
CA GLN A 241 -1.39 0.65 -25.66
C GLN A 241 -0.09 1.32 -25.19
N LEU A 242 0.94 0.55 -24.85
CA LEU A 242 2.27 1.07 -24.50
C LEU A 242 2.86 1.88 -25.66
N TYR A 243 2.78 1.35 -26.89
CA TYR A 243 3.25 2.05 -28.08
C TYR A 243 2.53 3.40 -28.26
N ARG A 244 1.20 3.43 -28.10
CA ARG A 244 0.44 4.69 -28.16
C ARG A 244 0.84 5.67 -27.06
N ALA A 245 1.06 5.20 -25.84
CA ALA A 245 1.49 6.05 -24.74
C ALA A 245 2.85 6.70 -25.01
N MET A 246 3.78 5.99 -25.65
CA MET A 246 5.10 6.51 -26.06
C MET A 246 5.03 7.55 -27.21
N GLN A 247 3.94 7.58 -27.97
CA GLN A 247 3.73 8.55 -29.05
C GLN A 247 3.12 9.87 -28.56
N ARG A 248 2.79 9.99 -27.26
CA ARG A 248 2.27 11.24 -26.72
C ARG A 248 3.37 12.32 -26.76
N PRO A 249 3.03 13.53 -27.21
CA PRO A 249 3.96 14.66 -27.24
C PRO A 249 4.36 15.10 -25.83
#